data_AF-A0A958LPD7-F1
#
_entry.id   AF-A0A958LPD7-F1
#
_cell.length_a   1.000
_cell.length_b   1.000
_cell.length_c   1.000
_cell.angle_alpha   90.00
_cell.angle_beta   90.00
_cell.angle_gamma   90.00
#
_symmetry.space_group_name_H-M   'P 1'
#
loop_
_entity.id
_entity.type
_entity.pdbx_description
1 polymer ?
#
loop_
_entity_poly.entity_id
_entity_poly.type
_entity_poly.pdbx_seq_one_letter_code
_entity_poly.pdbx_strand_id
1 'polypeptide(L)'
;MNGYLIFLLSSLIVPTLLIWAESPPHRGPELVHKAFTKCEPDEVLTDKDPFFVSATDGAGMEDKEWENFRNFADYSHVLYYLPRMSIVRPLDDAEVIKRKEESSMDTFPPDHYVPVKVMSIRDPKAFEVMKTNRRLARRADPKSPRNSKYPNKKLSSASIGDVGLVWGKSLRPAKDFNFVVTKDTAFLKMPKALTDSLAGKTVRLATKDGKYRTRICCEPTNAESCITNYIFQVLKDDPVAKESDRIVERELAMTPQWCEPILNALNPVTKAHTDAIRSILNQMEAQDPTKGIRDLEFFDSEGLVKVPVDYKDLLVIDTPGPGEVTVQMGPGKNALHYTPDDAHSGDAYNDPVAVCTFLQVTKKWEKICPPGTPGCTLQWGNAYHPPNWGIHGTHGSKSCFDIRPMRRQDDVGGVYCRRDSNYDREKTAKLIALLNQAGGVGILNDGSYSGLFFDDSKIEGRRTVSNADHCDHIHVCFPADVPAVQNTCNKGL
;
A
#
# COMPACT_ATOMS: atom_id res chain seq x y z
N MET A 1 68.69 17.60 43.52
CA MET A 1 68.22 19.01 43.62
C MET A 1 66.87 19.09 42.94
N ASN A 2 65.88 19.50 43.72
CA ASN A 2 64.48 19.67 43.32
C ASN A 2 64.32 20.77 42.28
N GLY A 3 63.42 20.56 41.32
CA GLY A 3 62.98 21.57 40.36
C GLY A 3 61.60 21.21 39.83
N TYR A 4 60.58 21.46 40.65
CA TYR A 4 59.17 21.39 40.27
C TYR A 4 58.84 22.58 39.35
N LEU A 5 58.26 22.29 38.18
CA LEU A 5 57.53 23.27 37.39
C LEU A 5 56.13 22.70 37.12
N ILE A 6 55.18 23.12 37.95
CA ILE A 6 53.75 22.82 37.81
C ILE A 6 53.15 23.97 36.98
N PHE A 7 52.73 23.69 35.76
CA PHE A 7 51.92 24.62 34.96
C PHE A 7 50.44 24.49 35.37
N LEU A 8 49.92 25.54 36.00
CA LEU A 8 48.50 25.79 36.18
C LEU A 8 47.93 26.33 34.86
N LEU A 9 47.11 25.55 34.16
CA LEU A 9 46.24 26.03 33.08
C LEU A 9 44.82 26.18 33.63
N SER A 10 44.51 27.41 34.00
CA SER A 10 43.18 27.88 34.39
C SER A 10 42.27 27.98 33.17
N SER A 11 41.27 27.09 33.14
CA SER A 11 39.87 27.36 32.81
C SER A 11 39.52 28.65 32.03
N LEU A 12 39.16 28.47 30.75
CA LEU A 12 38.25 29.35 30.00
C LEU A 12 37.37 28.44 29.13
N ILE A 13 36.37 27.83 29.75
CA ILE A 13 35.25 27.21 29.03
C ILE A 13 34.28 28.34 28.72
N VAL A 14 34.30 28.82 27.48
CA VAL A 14 33.24 29.66 26.93
C VAL A 14 32.08 28.71 26.60
N PRO A 15 30.90 28.85 27.23
CA PRO A 15 29.74 28.10 26.79
C PRO A 15 29.27 28.72 25.47
N THR A 16 29.56 28.05 24.36
CA THR A 16 28.95 28.35 23.06
C THR A 16 27.46 28.02 23.17
N LEU A 17 26.65 29.02 23.51
CA LEU A 17 25.21 29.00 23.33
C LEU A 17 24.93 28.86 21.83
N LEU A 18 24.78 27.60 21.38
CA LEU A 18 24.15 27.26 20.12
C LEU A 18 22.67 27.67 20.24
N ILE A 19 22.38 28.92 19.90
CA ILE A 19 21.03 29.35 19.59
C ILE A 19 20.66 28.65 18.28
N TRP A 20 19.96 27.53 18.40
CA TRP A 20 19.14 27.02 17.32
C TRP A 20 18.09 28.10 17.03
N ALA A 21 18.38 28.94 16.05
CA ALA A 21 17.35 29.74 15.40
C ALA A 21 16.50 28.74 14.62
N GLU A 22 15.47 28.20 15.28
CA GLU A 22 14.35 27.58 14.57
C GLU A 22 13.91 28.59 13.53
N SER A 23 14.08 28.23 12.26
CA SER A 23 13.49 29.00 11.18
C SER A 23 12.00 29.09 11.51
N PRO A 24 11.40 30.29 11.60
CA PRO A 24 9.98 30.40 11.87
C PRO A 24 9.27 29.51 10.86
N PRO A 25 8.29 28.69 11.29
CA PRO A 25 7.57 27.82 10.37
C PRO A 25 7.10 28.70 9.21
N HIS A 26 7.48 28.33 7.98
CA HIS A 26 6.96 28.97 6.79
C HIS A 26 5.44 28.93 6.91
N ARG A 27 4.86 30.06 7.31
CA ARG A 27 3.43 30.30 7.18
C ARG A 27 3.22 30.30 5.68
N GLY A 28 2.80 29.17 5.14
CA GLY A 28 2.22 29.10 3.81
C GLY A 28 1.13 30.18 3.73
N PRO A 29 0.84 30.69 2.51
CA PRO A 29 -0.15 31.74 2.34
C PRO A 29 -1.41 31.39 3.12
N GLU A 30 -1.79 32.29 4.03
CA GLU A 30 -3.01 32.20 4.80
C GLU A 30 -4.14 32.15 3.78
N LEU A 31 -4.64 30.94 3.52
CA LEU A 31 -5.72 30.67 2.57
C LEU A 31 -6.95 31.37 3.13
N VAL A 32 -7.18 32.61 2.68
CA VAL A 32 -8.39 33.36 2.95
C VAL A 32 -9.55 32.52 2.44
N HIS A 33 -10.25 31.87 3.37
CA HIS A 33 -11.48 31.15 3.09
C HIS A 33 -12.50 32.15 2.53
N LYS A 34 -12.57 32.28 1.20
CA LYS A 34 -13.76 32.84 0.56
C LYS A 34 -14.90 31.88 0.86
N ALA A 35 -15.72 32.25 1.85
CA ALA A 35 -16.87 31.45 2.23
C ALA A 35 -17.88 31.48 1.08
N PHE A 36 -17.99 30.37 0.33
CA PHE A 36 -19.14 30.12 -0.53
C PHE A 36 -20.35 29.93 0.39
N THR A 37 -21.20 30.95 0.52
CA THR A 37 -22.27 30.98 1.53
C THR A 37 -23.61 30.42 1.03
N LYS A 38 -23.74 30.14 -0.28
CA LYS A 38 -24.99 29.59 -0.85
C LYS A 38 -24.71 28.41 -1.78
N CYS A 39 -25.02 27.22 -1.29
CA CYS A 39 -25.14 26.02 -2.12
C CYS A 39 -26.59 25.82 -2.52
N GLU A 40 -26.82 25.38 -3.76
CA GLU A 40 -28.15 24.95 -4.19
C GLU A 40 -28.61 23.80 -3.29
N PRO A 41 -29.87 23.81 -2.82
CA PRO A 41 -30.38 22.76 -1.94
C PRO A 41 -30.47 21.40 -2.67
N ASP A 42 -30.65 21.45 -3.99
CA ASP A 42 -30.88 20.26 -4.80
C ASP A 42 -29.56 19.64 -5.25
N GLU A 43 -29.50 18.31 -5.19
CA GLU A 43 -28.40 17.55 -5.75
C GLU A 43 -28.52 17.47 -7.26
N VAL A 44 -27.41 17.68 -7.95
CA VAL A 44 -27.30 17.53 -9.40
C VAL A 44 -26.54 16.24 -9.72
N LEU A 45 -27.07 15.46 -10.65
CA LEU A 45 -26.39 14.27 -11.16
C LEU A 45 -25.53 14.62 -12.37
N THR A 46 -24.28 14.15 -12.38
CA THR A 46 -23.36 14.36 -13.51
C THR A 46 -22.63 13.08 -13.89
N ASP A 47 -22.38 12.92 -15.19
CA ASP A 47 -21.56 11.83 -15.73
C ASP A 47 -20.07 12.20 -15.78
N LYS A 48 -19.73 13.46 -15.48
CA LYS A 48 -18.35 13.96 -15.56
C LYS A 48 -17.52 13.42 -14.40
N ASP A 49 -16.44 12.71 -14.72
CA ASP A 49 -15.47 12.26 -13.73
C ASP A 49 -14.72 13.45 -13.09
N PRO A 50 -14.62 13.51 -11.74
CA PRO A 50 -13.94 14.61 -11.06
C PRO A 50 -12.42 14.54 -11.22
N PHE A 51 -11.90 13.32 -11.30
CA PHE A 51 -10.49 12.99 -11.42
C PHE A 51 -10.35 11.51 -11.83
N PHE A 52 -9.13 11.10 -12.12
CA PHE A 52 -8.78 9.76 -12.55
C PHE A 52 -7.67 9.20 -11.66
N VAL A 53 -7.61 7.88 -11.59
CA VAL A 53 -6.49 7.15 -10.97
C VAL A 53 -5.64 6.55 -12.08
N SER A 54 -4.33 6.68 -11.97
CA SER A 54 -3.37 6.05 -12.88
C SER A 54 -3.34 4.54 -12.67
N ALA A 55 -4.18 3.79 -13.39
CA ALA A 55 -4.32 2.35 -13.30
C ALA A 55 -4.62 1.75 -14.69
N THR A 56 -4.17 0.52 -14.96
CA THR A 56 -4.45 -0.20 -16.21
C THR A 56 -4.88 -1.64 -15.92
N ASP A 57 -5.67 -2.21 -16.81
CA ASP A 57 -6.20 -3.59 -16.77
C ASP A 57 -5.48 -4.58 -17.72
N GLY A 58 -4.31 -4.21 -18.23
CA GLY A 58 -3.53 -5.09 -19.11
C GLY A 58 -3.93 -5.00 -20.59
N ALA A 59 -3.07 -4.32 -21.35
CA ALA A 59 -2.67 -4.68 -22.71
C ALA A 59 -1.48 -3.77 -23.06
N GLY A 60 -0.24 -4.25 -22.88
CA GLY A 60 0.99 -3.57 -23.32
C GLY A 60 1.79 -2.78 -22.26
N MET A 61 1.38 -2.79 -20.99
CA MET A 61 2.12 -2.19 -19.86
C MET A 61 2.23 -3.16 -18.66
N GLU A 62 2.02 -4.46 -18.89
CA GLU A 62 1.51 -5.44 -17.91
C GLU A 62 2.31 -5.60 -16.62
N ASP A 63 3.61 -5.30 -16.59
CA ASP A 63 4.42 -5.43 -15.36
C ASP A 63 4.94 -4.10 -14.79
N LYS A 64 4.60 -2.95 -15.37
CA LYS A 64 5.21 -1.67 -14.97
C LYS A 64 4.47 -1.02 -13.80
N GLU A 65 5.19 -0.55 -12.80
CA GLU A 65 4.59 0.18 -11.66
C GLU A 65 4.49 1.69 -11.84
N TRP A 66 4.66 2.12 -13.09
CA TRP A 66 4.68 3.52 -13.46
C TRP A 66 4.20 3.71 -14.89
N GLU A 67 3.73 4.93 -15.17
CA GLU A 67 3.30 5.39 -16.48
C GLU A 67 4.24 6.48 -17.00
N ASN A 68 4.42 6.54 -18.32
CA ASN A 68 5.18 7.63 -18.93
C ASN A 68 4.42 8.95 -18.76
N PHE A 69 4.96 9.89 -18.01
CA PHE A 69 4.42 11.24 -17.89
C PHE A 69 5.13 12.15 -18.89
N ARG A 70 4.43 12.51 -19.95
CA ARG A 70 5.00 13.16 -21.13
C ARG A 70 4.86 14.67 -21.07
N ASN A 71 5.76 15.35 -21.79
CA ASN A 71 5.71 16.80 -21.91
C ASN A 71 4.43 17.20 -22.61
N PHE A 72 3.73 18.20 -22.06
CA PHE A 72 2.57 18.80 -22.71
C PHE A 72 2.93 19.34 -24.10
N ALA A 73 4.06 20.06 -24.22
CA ALA A 73 4.54 20.70 -25.44
C ALA A 73 5.04 19.72 -26.52
N ASP A 74 5.52 18.55 -26.10
CA ASP A 74 6.07 17.52 -26.98
C ASP A 74 5.73 16.14 -26.42
N TYR A 75 4.62 15.57 -26.89
CA TYR A 75 4.17 14.26 -26.41
C TYR A 75 5.17 13.13 -26.69
N SER A 76 6.11 13.31 -27.63
CA SER A 76 7.16 12.31 -27.89
C SER A 76 8.17 12.23 -26.75
N HIS A 77 8.33 13.32 -25.99
CA HIS A 77 9.27 13.44 -24.88
C HIS A 77 8.63 13.00 -23.55
N VAL A 78 9.27 12.03 -22.89
CA VAL A 78 8.90 11.63 -21.52
C VAL A 78 9.66 12.51 -20.53
N LEU A 79 8.94 13.27 -19.70
CA LEU A 79 9.53 14.14 -18.67
C LEU A 79 9.83 13.36 -17.40
N TYR A 80 8.82 12.63 -16.93
CA TYR A 80 8.81 11.96 -15.65
C TYR A 80 8.22 10.57 -15.78
N TYR A 81 8.37 9.78 -14.73
CA TYR A 81 7.47 8.64 -14.51
C TYR A 81 6.39 9.05 -13.50
N LEU A 82 5.17 8.56 -13.71
CA LEU A 82 4.06 8.72 -12.76
C LEU A 82 3.82 7.36 -12.10
N PRO A 83 4.04 7.21 -10.77
CA PRO A 83 3.69 5.97 -10.08
C PRO A 83 2.24 5.58 -10.30
N ARG A 84 1.95 4.29 -10.49
CA ARG A 84 0.56 3.85 -10.56
C ARG A 84 -0.16 4.05 -9.23
N MET A 85 -1.48 4.13 -9.30
CA MET A 85 -2.38 4.54 -8.21
C MET A 85 -2.20 6.02 -7.79
N SER A 86 -1.51 6.83 -8.59
CA SER A 86 -1.53 8.30 -8.45
C SER A 86 -2.87 8.87 -8.89
N ILE A 87 -3.31 9.97 -8.27
CA ILE A 87 -4.54 10.68 -8.63
C ILE A 87 -4.18 11.85 -9.55
N VAL A 88 -4.87 11.96 -10.68
CA VAL A 88 -4.69 13.03 -11.65
C VAL A 88 -6.02 13.68 -12.01
N ARG A 89 -6.01 14.98 -12.29
CA ARG A 89 -7.18 15.72 -12.78
C ARG A 89 -6.98 16.08 -14.25
N PRO A 90 -7.95 15.82 -15.14
CA PRO A 90 -7.89 16.34 -16.50
C PRO A 90 -7.91 17.86 -16.48
N LEU A 91 -7.12 18.48 -17.34
CA LEU A 91 -7.20 19.92 -17.55
C LEU A 91 -8.52 20.29 -18.21
N ASP A 92 -9.09 21.44 -17.85
CA ASP A 92 -10.22 22.00 -18.59
C ASP A 92 -9.78 22.69 -19.89
N ASP A 93 -10.73 23.05 -20.77
CA ASP A 93 -10.42 23.64 -22.07
C ASP A 93 -9.64 24.95 -21.96
N ALA A 94 -9.94 25.77 -20.95
CA ALA A 94 -9.24 27.03 -20.73
C ALA A 94 -7.79 26.81 -20.27
N GLU A 95 -7.56 25.85 -19.37
CA GLU A 95 -6.22 25.41 -18.97
C GLU A 95 -5.44 24.84 -20.15
N VAL A 96 -6.07 24.02 -21.00
CA VAL A 96 -5.45 23.45 -22.20
C VAL A 96 -5.08 24.56 -23.19
N ILE A 97 -5.97 25.51 -23.46
CA ILE A 97 -5.72 26.65 -24.35
C ILE A 97 -4.55 27.49 -23.81
N LYS A 98 -4.61 27.89 -22.54
CA LYS A 98 -3.55 28.66 -21.89
C LYS A 98 -2.20 27.95 -21.99
N ARG A 99 -2.17 26.64 -21.74
CA ARG A 99 -0.93 25.85 -21.85
C ARG A 99 -0.40 25.77 -23.28
N LYS A 100 -1.26 25.74 -24.29
CA LYS A 100 -0.81 25.80 -25.70
C LYS A 100 -0.16 27.13 -26.03
N GLU A 101 -0.79 28.23 -25.63
CA GLU A 101 -0.24 29.57 -25.81
C GLU A 101 1.13 29.71 -25.14
N GLU A 102 1.26 29.22 -23.90
CA GLU A 102 2.53 29.21 -23.16
C GLU A 102 3.60 28.32 -23.79
N SER A 103 3.22 27.23 -24.46
CA SER A 103 4.15 26.23 -25.00
C SER A 103 4.45 26.40 -26.49
N SER A 104 3.81 27.35 -27.18
CA SER A 104 3.96 27.55 -28.64
C SER A 104 3.75 26.25 -29.44
N MET A 105 2.82 25.40 -29.01
CA MET A 105 2.51 24.14 -29.71
C MET A 105 1.69 24.38 -30.98
N ASP A 106 2.18 23.91 -32.12
CA ASP A 106 1.45 23.96 -33.39
C ASP A 106 0.47 22.77 -33.58
N THR A 107 0.66 21.66 -32.88
CA THR A 107 -0.12 20.42 -33.07
C THR A 107 -0.65 19.87 -31.76
N PHE A 108 -1.93 19.50 -31.72
CA PHE A 108 -2.50 18.79 -30.58
C PHE A 108 -1.80 17.45 -30.34
N PRO A 109 -1.65 17.03 -29.06
CA PRO A 109 -1.24 15.67 -28.78
C PRO A 109 -2.28 14.70 -29.39
N PRO A 110 -1.87 13.50 -29.81
CA PRO A 110 -2.81 12.49 -30.29
C PRO A 110 -3.95 12.24 -29.29
N ASP A 111 -5.17 12.01 -29.78
CA ASP A 111 -6.39 11.86 -28.97
C ASP A 111 -6.35 10.75 -27.90
N HIS A 112 -5.36 9.86 -27.97
CA HIS A 112 -5.14 8.82 -26.95
C HIS A 112 -4.35 9.32 -25.74
N TYR A 113 -3.84 10.55 -25.74
CA TYR A 113 -3.21 11.19 -24.58
C TYR A 113 -4.16 12.20 -23.94
N VAL A 114 -4.23 12.15 -22.61
CA VAL A 114 -5.06 13.05 -21.80
C VAL A 114 -4.15 14.05 -21.11
N PRO A 115 -4.37 15.37 -21.30
CA PRO A 115 -3.72 16.40 -20.52
C PRO A 115 -4.21 16.37 -19.08
N VAL A 116 -3.28 16.23 -18.14
CA VAL A 116 -3.60 16.10 -16.72
C VAL A 116 -2.68 16.92 -15.85
N LYS A 117 -3.19 17.27 -14.66
CA LYS A 117 -2.42 17.76 -13.52
C LYS A 117 -2.34 16.67 -12.44
N VAL A 118 -1.15 16.46 -11.89
CA VAL A 118 -0.93 15.48 -10.82
C VAL A 118 -1.47 16.05 -9.50
N MET A 119 -2.40 15.32 -8.88
CA MET A 119 -3.11 15.78 -7.68
C MET A 119 -2.68 15.04 -6.42
N SER A 120 -2.18 13.81 -6.56
CA SER A 120 -1.63 13.00 -5.49
C SER A 120 -0.69 11.96 -6.10
N ILE A 121 0.39 11.66 -5.39
CA ILE A 121 1.34 10.61 -5.77
C ILE A 121 1.41 9.63 -4.62
N ARG A 122 1.41 8.35 -4.97
CA ARG A 122 1.61 7.27 -3.99
C ARG A 122 2.98 7.41 -3.30
N ASP A 123 3.06 6.98 -2.04
CA ASP A 123 4.31 7.06 -1.26
C ASP A 123 5.50 6.48 -2.07
N PRO A 124 6.54 7.30 -2.34
CA PRO A 124 7.69 6.87 -3.12
C PRO A 124 8.51 5.76 -2.44
N LYS A 125 8.38 5.52 -1.12
CA LYS A 125 9.18 4.51 -0.41
C LYS A 125 9.06 3.12 -1.01
N ALA A 126 7.84 2.64 -1.27
CA ALA A 126 7.62 1.35 -1.92
C ALA A 126 8.27 1.29 -3.31
N PHE A 127 8.21 2.41 -4.04
CA PHE A 127 8.82 2.54 -5.36
C PHE A 127 10.36 2.54 -5.31
N GLU A 128 10.95 3.18 -4.31
CA GLU A 128 12.41 3.16 -4.09
C GLU A 128 12.91 1.77 -3.66
N VAL A 129 12.17 1.04 -2.82
CA VAL A 129 12.46 -0.36 -2.47
C VAL A 129 12.47 -1.24 -3.73
N MET A 130 11.52 -1.05 -4.65
CA MET A 130 11.53 -1.79 -5.91
C MET A 130 12.74 -1.46 -6.80
N LYS A 131 13.24 -0.22 -6.77
CA LYS A 131 14.44 0.17 -7.54
C LYS A 131 15.72 -0.47 -7.00
N THR A 132 15.83 -0.65 -5.68
CA THR A 132 17.03 -1.24 -5.06
C THR A 132 17.07 -2.75 -5.21
N ASN A 133 15.92 -3.42 -5.27
CA ASN A 133 15.85 -4.84 -5.56
C ASN A 133 16.14 -5.10 -7.06
N ARG A 134 17.31 -5.67 -7.37
CA ARG A 134 17.78 -5.91 -8.77
C ARG A 134 16.77 -6.64 -9.65
N ARG A 135 15.93 -7.50 -9.07
CA ARG A 135 14.98 -8.31 -9.83
C ARG A 135 13.64 -7.60 -10.01
N LEU A 136 13.19 -6.80 -9.03
CA LEU A 136 12.02 -5.91 -9.14
C LEU A 136 12.31 -4.61 -9.89
N ALA A 137 13.57 -4.22 -9.95
CA ALA A 137 14.03 -3.03 -10.64
C ALA A 137 13.53 -3.04 -12.09
N ARG A 138 13.38 -4.18 -12.77
CA ARG A 138 12.82 -4.20 -14.14
C ARG A 138 11.39 -3.62 -14.25
N ARG A 139 10.57 -3.73 -13.19
CA ARG A 139 9.20 -3.19 -13.10
C ARG A 139 9.18 -1.71 -12.72
N ALA A 140 10.13 -1.29 -11.89
CA ALA A 140 10.26 0.06 -11.37
C ALA A 140 11.30 0.94 -12.12
N ASP A 141 12.10 0.35 -13.02
CA ASP A 141 13.20 1.01 -13.71
C ASP A 141 12.73 1.53 -15.08
N PRO A 142 12.55 2.85 -15.22
CA PRO A 142 12.27 3.46 -16.50
C PRO A 142 13.38 3.25 -17.55
N LYS A 143 14.54 2.69 -17.20
CA LYS A 143 15.67 2.41 -18.10
C LYS A 143 15.65 1.03 -18.76
N SER A 144 14.61 0.20 -18.59
CA SER A 144 14.61 -1.16 -19.14
C SER A 144 14.86 -1.17 -20.67
N PRO A 145 15.81 -1.96 -21.20
CA PRO A 145 16.61 -1.60 -22.38
C PRO A 145 15.92 -1.76 -23.74
N ARG A 146 14.61 -2.00 -23.78
CA ARG A 146 13.93 -2.36 -25.04
C ARG A 146 13.26 -1.20 -25.76
N ASN A 147 13.12 -0.01 -25.15
CA ASN A 147 12.21 1.00 -25.74
C ASN A 147 12.64 2.48 -25.67
N SER A 148 13.91 2.82 -25.43
CA SER A 148 14.33 4.22 -25.55
C SER A 148 15.42 4.42 -26.60
N LYS A 149 15.08 5.21 -27.63
CA LYS A 149 16.01 5.99 -28.46
C LYS A 149 16.91 6.95 -27.63
N TYR A 150 16.79 6.92 -26.31
CA TYR A 150 17.45 7.79 -25.34
C TYR A 150 18.11 6.91 -24.25
N PRO A 151 19.31 6.38 -24.52
CA PRO A 151 20.05 5.65 -23.52
C PRO A 151 20.49 6.63 -22.40
N ASN A 152 20.19 6.29 -21.14
CA ASN A 152 20.86 6.77 -19.92
C ASN A 152 20.28 7.95 -19.10
N LYS A 153 19.16 8.61 -19.45
CA LYS A 153 18.60 9.63 -18.54
C LYS A 153 17.71 8.97 -17.48
N LYS A 154 18.08 9.06 -16.20
CA LYS A 154 17.20 8.70 -15.07
C LYS A 154 15.98 9.63 -15.13
N LEU A 155 14.79 9.10 -15.41
CA LEU A 155 13.55 9.86 -15.25
C LEU A 155 13.32 10.10 -13.75
N SER A 156 13.03 11.33 -13.36
CA SER A 156 12.54 11.65 -12.02
C SER A 156 11.05 11.32 -11.91
N SER A 157 10.57 11.14 -10.67
CA SER A 157 9.12 11.05 -10.42
C SER A 157 8.46 12.38 -10.77
N ALA A 158 7.23 12.33 -11.27
CA ALA A 158 6.36 13.49 -11.25
C ALA A 158 6.16 13.95 -9.80
N SER A 159 5.86 15.23 -9.62
CA SER A 159 5.53 15.89 -8.36
C SER A 159 4.07 16.36 -8.36
N ILE A 160 3.48 16.51 -7.17
CA ILE A 160 2.14 17.10 -7.03
C ILE A 160 2.17 18.49 -7.66
N GLY A 161 1.19 18.78 -8.53
CA GLY A 161 1.08 20.02 -9.27
C GLY A 161 1.69 19.98 -10.68
N ASP A 162 2.51 18.97 -11.00
CA ASP A 162 3.05 18.80 -12.34
C ASP A 162 1.93 18.64 -13.37
N VAL A 163 2.13 19.22 -14.55
CA VAL A 163 1.20 19.19 -15.68
C VAL A 163 1.87 18.50 -16.86
N GLY A 164 1.16 17.58 -17.50
CA GLY A 164 1.69 16.78 -18.60
C GLY A 164 0.63 15.93 -19.27
N LEU A 165 1.10 14.97 -20.07
CA LEU A 165 0.25 14.05 -20.83
C LEU A 165 0.40 12.62 -20.31
N VAL A 166 -0.73 11.94 -20.10
CA VAL A 166 -0.78 10.52 -19.73
C VAL A 166 -1.59 9.76 -20.76
N TRP A 167 -1.21 8.50 -21.02
CA TRP A 167 -1.95 7.64 -21.93
C TRP A 167 -3.35 7.36 -21.38
N GLY A 168 -4.41 7.66 -22.13
CA GLY A 168 -5.80 7.58 -21.66
C GLY A 168 -6.21 6.18 -21.20
N LYS A 169 -5.69 5.11 -21.82
CA LYS A 169 -5.95 3.73 -21.36
C LYS A 169 -5.32 3.41 -19.99
N SER A 170 -4.37 4.21 -19.51
CA SER A 170 -3.76 4.08 -18.18
C SER A 170 -4.50 4.90 -17.12
N LEU A 171 -5.63 5.51 -17.46
CA LEU A 171 -6.48 6.27 -16.54
C LEU A 171 -7.78 5.51 -16.30
N ARG A 172 -8.18 5.41 -15.03
CA ARG A 172 -9.47 4.84 -14.63
C ARG A 172 -10.28 5.88 -13.86
N PRO A 173 -11.60 5.95 -14.10
CA PRO A 173 -12.46 6.94 -13.45
C PRO A 173 -12.52 6.70 -11.94
N ALA A 174 -12.66 7.78 -11.18
CA ALA A 174 -12.65 7.72 -9.72
C ALA A 174 -13.75 6.81 -9.12
N LYS A 175 -14.91 6.66 -9.79
CA LYS A 175 -15.98 5.75 -9.36
C LYS A 175 -15.57 4.28 -9.28
N ASP A 176 -14.48 3.86 -9.92
CA ASP A 176 -14.01 2.48 -9.91
C ASP A 176 -13.23 2.15 -8.63
N PHE A 177 -12.93 3.15 -7.82
CA PHE A 177 -12.12 3.03 -6.61
C PHE A 177 -12.89 3.45 -5.37
N ASN A 178 -12.47 2.87 -4.25
CA ASN A 178 -12.65 3.48 -2.95
C ASN A 178 -11.32 4.14 -2.55
N PHE A 179 -11.34 4.97 -1.52
CA PHE A 179 -10.17 5.74 -1.10
C PHE A 179 -10.02 5.62 0.41
N VAL A 180 -8.82 5.30 0.87
CA VAL A 180 -8.51 5.40 2.30
C VAL A 180 -7.96 6.80 2.56
N VAL A 181 -8.53 7.48 3.55
CA VAL A 181 -8.09 8.81 3.96
C VAL A 181 -6.84 8.67 4.82
N THR A 182 -5.73 9.28 4.39
CA THR A 182 -4.41 9.15 5.03
C THR A 182 -4.13 10.20 6.10
N LYS A 183 -4.91 11.28 6.11
CA LYS A 183 -4.83 12.37 7.09
C LYS A 183 -6.10 13.18 7.09
N ASP A 184 -6.44 13.74 8.23
CA ASP A 184 -7.46 14.77 8.29
C ASP A 184 -7.02 15.98 7.48
N THR A 185 -7.97 16.61 6.79
CA THR A 185 -7.74 17.86 6.07
C THR A 185 -8.80 18.87 6.48
N ALA A 186 -8.42 20.15 6.54
CA ALA A 186 -9.31 21.24 6.96
C ALA A 186 -10.57 21.40 6.08
N PHE A 187 -10.57 20.79 4.88
CA PHE A 187 -11.67 20.82 3.93
C PHE A 187 -12.67 19.68 4.13
N LEU A 188 -12.35 18.69 4.97
CA LEU A 188 -13.31 17.72 5.47
C LEU A 188 -14.04 18.34 6.69
N LYS A 189 -14.71 19.49 6.50
CA LYS A 189 -15.49 20.10 7.58
C LYS A 189 -16.70 19.21 7.86
N MET A 190 -16.66 18.56 9.02
CA MET A 190 -17.76 17.73 9.48
C MET A 190 -18.93 18.57 10.00
N PRO A 191 -20.17 18.07 9.88
CA PRO A 191 -21.27 18.53 10.73
C PRO A 191 -20.83 18.36 12.20
N LYS A 192 -21.13 19.35 13.05
CA LYS A 192 -20.77 19.43 14.49
C LYS A 192 -21.03 18.16 15.32
N ALA A 193 -21.81 17.20 14.81
CA ALA A 193 -22.17 15.96 15.48
C ALA A 193 -21.14 14.82 15.36
N LEU A 194 -20.06 15.00 14.58
CA LEU A 194 -18.92 14.09 14.57
C LEU A 194 -17.67 14.89 14.95
N THR A 195 -17.00 14.47 16.00
CA THR A 195 -15.69 14.98 16.46
C THR A 195 -14.53 14.11 15.97
N ASP A 196 -14.82 13.05 15.22
CA ASP A 196 -13.88 11.95 14.98
C ASP A 196 -13.06 12.14 13.70
N SER A 197 -11.77 11.82 13.78
CA SER A 197 -10.83 11.78 12.64
C SER A 197 -11.37 10.93 11.48
N LEU A 198 -11.22 11.42 10.25
CA LEU A 198 -11.46 10.65 9.03
C LEU A 198 -10.21 9.89 8.59
N ALA A 199 -9.01 10.22 9.11
CA ALA A 199 -7.81 9.43 8.85
C ALA A 199 -8.05 7.94 9.20
N GLY A 200 -7.64 7.04 8.31
CA GLY A 200 -7.88 5.60 8.39
C GLY A 200 -9.24 5.16 7.86
N LYS A 201 -10.22 6.06 7.68
CA LYS A 201 -11.53 5.71 7.16
C LYS A 201 -11.51 5.55 5.64
N THR A 202 -12.39 4.69 5.16
CA THR A 202 -12.61 4.53 3.72
C THR A 202 -13.76 5.40 3.26
N VAL A 203 -13.53 6.12 2.16
CA VAL A 203 -14.52 6.96 1.49
C VAL A 203 -14.67 6.55 0.02
N ARG A 204 -15.80 6.92 -0.57
CA ARG A 204 -16.04 6.75 -2.01
C ARG A 204 -16.86 7.90 -2.55
N LEU A 205 -16.83 8.10 -3.86
CA LEU A 205 -17.75 9.04 -4.51
C LEU A 205 -19.18 8.49 -4.48
N ALA A 206 -20.12 9.35 -4.09
CA ALA A 206 -21.53 9.02 -4.05
C ALA A 206 -22.09 8.98 -5.47
N THR A 207 -22.77 7.90 -5.82
CA THR A 207 -23.40 7.72 -7.14
C THR A 207 -24.88 7.40 -7.02
N LYS A 208 -25.68 7.86 -7.98
CA LYS A 208 -27.09 7.53 -8.15
C LYS A 208 -27.37 7.33 -9.64
N ASP A 209 -28.03 6.23 -9.99
CA ASP A 209 -28.34 5.87 -11.39
C ASP A 209 -27.10 5.85 -12.31
N GLY A 210 -25.96 5.40 -11.77
CA GLY A 210 -24.67 5.37 -12.49
C GLY A 210 -23.96 6.72 -12.61
N LYS A 211 -24.57 7.82 -12.15
CA LYS A 211 -24.05 9.19 -12.20
C LYS A 211 -23.50 9.62 -10.85
N TYR A 212 -22.56 10.57 -10.85
CA TYR A 212 -22.07 11.19 -9.62
C TYR A 212 -23.10 12.13 -9.02
N ARG A 213 -23.26 12.07 -7.70
CA ARG A 213 -24.01 13.07 -6.95
C ARG A 213 -23.12 14.28 -6.68
N THR A 214 -23.64 15.45 -7.03
CA THR A 214 -22.93 16.72 -6.86
C THR A 214 -23.86 17.78 -6.30
N ARG A 215 -23.28 18.87 -5.79
CA ARG A 215 -24.00 20.09 -5.41
C ARG A 215 -23.30 21.30 -6.00
N ILE A 216 -24.06 22.24 -6.53
CA ILE A 216 -23.51 23.48 -7.07
C ILE A 216 -23.51 24.53 -5.94
N CYS A 217 -22.37 25.15 -5.69
CA CYS A 217 -22.26 26.27 -4.74
C CYS A 217 -21.77 27.50 -5.47
N CYS A 218 -22.36 28.66 -5.22
CA CYS A 218 -22.03 29.87 -5.96
C CYS A 218 -21.57 30.97 -5.00
N GLU A 219 -20.70 31.87 -5.47
CA GLU A 219 -20.39 33.08 -4.71
C GLU A 219 -21.68 33.93 -4.56
N PRO A 220 -21.99 34.47 -3.37
CA PRO A 220 -23.23 35.21 -3.14
C PRO A 220 -23.43 36.41 -4.07
N THR A 221 -22.32 37.00 -4.51
CA THR A 221 -22.27 38.23 -5.32
C THR A 221 -22.07 37.97 -6.80
N ASN A 222 -21.83 36.72 -7.21
CA ASN A 222 -21.61 36.36 -8.60
C ASN A 222 -22.16 34.96 -8.89
N ALA A 223 -23.37 34.90 -9.43
CA ALA A 223 -24.02 33.65 -9.84
C ALA A 223 -23.32 32.96 -11.02
N GLU A 224 -22.39 33.64 -11.71
CA GLU A 224 -21.55 33.01 -12.74
C GLU A 224 -20.32 32.31 -12.14
N SER A 225 -19.99 32.59 -10.87
CA SER A 225 -18.90 31.94 -10.14
C SER A 225 -19.42 30.79 -9.28
N CYS A 226 -19.93 29.75 -9.95
CA CYS A 226 -20.37 28.51 -9.32
C CYS A 226 -19.31 27.41 -9.39
N ILE A 227 -19.29 26.56 -8.37
CA ILE A 227 -18.41 25.41 -8.20
C ILE A 227 -19.25 24.15 -8.03
N THR A 228 -18.92 23.10 -8.78
CA THR A 228 -19.53 21.77 -8.60
C THR A 228 -18.75 21.01 -7.54
N ASN A 229 -19.43 20.64 -6.46
CA ASN A 229 -18.90 19.84 -5.36
C ASN A 229 -19.36 18.39 -5.50
N TYR A 230 -18.41 17.47 -5.61
CA TYR A 230 -18.69 16.03 -5.62
C TYR A 230 -18.99 15.54 -4.21
N ILE A 231 -19.99 14.69 -4.04
CA ILE A 231 -20.36 14.15 -2.72
C ILE A 231 -19.60 12.86 -2.48
N PHE A 232 -19.08 12.68 -1.27
CA PHE A 232 -18.48 11.42 -0.83
C PHE A 232 -19.40 10.69 0.15
N GLN A 233 -19.13 9.41 0.34
CA GLN A 233 -19.75 8.56 1.33
C GLN A 233 -18.64 7.94 2.16
N VAL A 234 -18.76 8.03 3.49
CA VAL A 234 -17.88 7.30 4.40
C VAL A 234 -18.46 5.90 4.57
N LEU A 235 -17.62 4.89 4.37
CA LEU A 235 -17.99 3.50 4.60
C LEU A 235 -17.78 3.18 6.10
N LYS A 236 -18.82 2.69 6.77
CA LYS A 236 -18.79 2.22 8.15
C LYS A 236 -17.90 0.99 8.28
N ASP A 237 -17.34 0.84 9.47
CA ASP A 237 -16.50 -0.28 9.86
C ASP A 237 -17.35 -1.49 10.28
N ASP A 238 -18.19 -2.00 9.37
CA ASP A 238 -18.92 -3.25 9.60
C ASP A 238 -18.76 -4.19 8.40
N PRO A 239 -17.91 -5.23 8.45
CA PRO A 239 -17.72 -6.20 7.37
C PRO A 239 -18.92 -7.11 7.08
N VAL A 240 -19.94 -7.12 7.93
CA VAL A 240 -21.10 -8.04 7.85
C VAL A 240 -22.37 -7.32 7.40
N ALA A 241 -22.47 -6.01 7.62
CA ALA A 241 -23.61 -5.22 7.16
C ALA A 241 -23.73 -5.21 5.62
N LYS A 242 -24.95 -5.05 5.11
CA LYS A 242 -25.17 -4.82 3.68
C LYS A 242 -24.61 -3.45 3.29
N GLU A 243 -24.13 -3.31 2.06
CA GLU A 243 -23.48 -2.08 1.58
C GLU A 243 -24.32 -0.81 1.81
N SER A 244 -25.65 -0.90 1.67
CA SER A 244 -26.59 0.19 1.99
C SER A 244 -26.54 0.65 3.44
N ASP A 245 -26.33 -0.29 4.38
CA ASP A 245 -26.40 -0.06 5.82
C ASP A 245 -25.06 0.45 6.38
N ARG A 246 -24.00 0.22 5.60
CA ARG A 246 -22.62 0.65 5.84
C ARG A 246 -22.35 2.09 5.41
N ILE A 247 -23.27 2.77 4.74
CA ILE A 247 -22.99 4.10 4.24
C ILE A 247 -23.39 5.13 5.30
N VAL A 248 -22.41 5.91 5.75
CA VAL A 248 -22.70 7.22 6.32
C VAL A 248 -22.50 8.22 5.21
N GLU A 249 -23.60 8.76 4.69
CA GLU A 249 -23.50 9.86 3.73
C GLU A 249 -22.86 11.06 4.43
N ARG A 250 -21.74 11.53 3.86
CA ARG A 250 -20.96 12.64 4.39
C ARG A 250 -20.52 13.49 3.23
N GLU A 251 -21.12 14.66 3.12
CA GLU A 251 -20.79 15.62 2.10
C GLU A 251 -19.35 16.10 2.26
N LEU A 252 -18.46 15.67 1.36
CA LEU A 252 -17.12 16.23 1.23
C LEU A 252 -17.12 17.11 -0.01
N ALA A 253 -17.39 18.40 0.16
CA ALA A 253 -17.42 19.34 -0.95
C ALA A 253 -16.03 19.47 -1.61
N MET A 254 -15.90 18.97 -2.83
CA MET A 254 -14.67 19.02 -3.62
C MET A 254 -14.78 20.02 -4.78
N THR A 255 -14.04 21.13 -4.71
CA THR A 255 -13.94 22.10 -5.81
C THR A 255 -12.61 21.94 -6.57
N PRO A 256 -12.56 22.05 -7.91
CA PRO A 256 -11.35 21.80 -8.69
C PRO A 256 -10.09 22.58 -8.26
N GLN A 257 -10.26 23.77 -7.68
CA GLN A 257 -9.17 24.62 -7.20
C GLN A 257 -8.77 24.35 -5.74
N TRP A 258 -9.64 23.69 -4.94
CA TRP A 258 -9.46 23.45 -3.50
C TRP A 258 -9.28 21.95 -3.20
N CYS A 259 -9.28 21.11 -4.23
CA CYS A 259 -9.14 19.66 -4.18
C CYS A 259 -7.73 19.18 -3.85
N GLU A 260 -6.68 19.98 -4.05
CA GLU A 260 -5.30 19.50 -3.88
C GLU A 260 -5.06 18.93 -2.48
N PRO A 261 -5.42 19.61 -1.37
CA PRO A 261 -5.19 19.06 -0.04
C PRO A 261 -5.99 17.78 0.25
N ILE A 262 -7.24 17.69 -0.23
CA ILE A 262 -8.10 16.49 -0.05
C ILE A 262 -7.54 15.33 -0.85
N LEU A 263 -7.28 15.52 -2.15
CA LEU A 263 -6.80 14.46 -3.04
C LEU A 263 -5.43 13.94 -2.61
N ASN A 264 -4.56 14.82 -2.11
CA ASN A 264 -3.29 14.46 -1.48
C ASN A 264 -3.45 13.64 -0.19
N ALA A 265 -4.65 13.62 0.40
CA ALA A 265 -4.98 12.80 1.56
C ALA A 265 -5.70 11.49 1.17
N LEU A 266 -5.98 11.24 -0.10
CA LEU A 266 -6.64 10.01 -0.54
C LEU A 266 -5.63 9.03 -1.11
N ASN A 267 -5.70 7.77 -0.66
CA ASN A 267 -4.99 6.65 -1.26
C ASN A 267 -6.01 5.73 -1.94
N PRO A 268 -6.00 5.60 -3.29
CA PRO A 268 -6.97 4.78 -3.99
C PRO A 268 -6.75 3.29 -3.73
N VAL A 269 -7.85 2.56 -3.58
CA VAL A 269 -7.92 1.11 -3.40
C VAL A 269 -9.01 0.57 -4.30
N THR A 270 -8.77 -0.59 -4.92
CA THR A 270 -9.80 -1.25 -5.73
C THR A 270 -10.98 -1.64 -4.84
N LYS A 271 -12.20 -1.62 -5.39
CA LYS A 271 -13.39 -2.04 -4.63
C LYS A 271 -13.26 -3.46 -4.06
N ALA A 272 -12.68 -4.36 -4.84
CA ALA A 272 -12.43 -5.75 -4.43
C ALA A 272 -11.56 -5.86 -3.17
N HIS A 273 -10.59 -4.97 -2.97
CA HIS A 273 -9.66 -5.05 -1.84
C HIS A 273 -10.09 -4.21 -0.63
N THR A 274 -11.15 -3.41 -0.75
CA THR A 274 -11.52 -2.43 0.26
C THR A 274 -11.79 -3.05 1.64
N ASP A 275 -12.58 -4.12 1.67
CA ASP A 275 -12.94 -4.76 2.93
C ASP A 275 -11.73 -5.40 3.63
N ALA A 276 -10.83 -5.99 2.85
CA ALA A 276 -9.60 -6.59 3.34
C ALA A 276 -8.62 -5.55 3.87
N ILE A 277 -8.40 -4.43 3.15
CA ILE A 277 -7.57 -3.32 3.61
C ILE A 277 -8.09 -2.76 4.92
N ARG A 278 -9.40 -2.53 5.05
CA ARG A 278 -9.97 -2.06 6.31
C ARG A 278 -9.76 -3.08 7.44
N SER A 279 -9.94 -4.37 7.17
CA SER A 279 -9.69 -5.42 8.17
C SER A 279 -8.22 -5.44 8.62
N ILE A 280 -7.26 -5.22 7.70
CA ILE A 280 -5.84 -5.07 8.02
C ILE A 280 -5.61 -3.86 8.93
N LEU A 281 -6.14 -2.68 8.56
CA LEU A 281 -5.98 -1.46 9.35
C LEU A 281 -6.54 -1.60 10.76
N ASN A 282 -7.75 -2.16 10.90
CA ASN A 282 -8.36 -2.41 12.20
C ASN A 282 -7.53 -3.37 13.06
N GLN A 283 -6.88 -4.36 12.44
CA GLN A 283 -5.99 -5.28 13.14
C GLN A 283 -4.67 -4.60 13.55
N MET A 284 -4.10 -3.76 12.70
CA MET A 284 -2.91 -2.96 13.01
C MET A 284 -3.19 -2.01 14.19
N GLU A 285 -4.28 -1.24 14.13
CA GLU A 285 -4.68 -0.29 15.18
C GLU A 285 -4.98 -1.01 16.51
N ALA A 286 -5.60 -2.19 16.46
CA ALA A 286 -5.85 -3.00 17.65
C ALA A 286 -4.57 -3.56 18.29
N GLN A 287 -3.51 -3.77 17.51
CA GLN A 287 -2.21 -4.21 18.01
C GLN A 287 -1.37 -3.03 18.51
N ASP A 288 -1.40 -1.91 17.78
CA ASP A 288 -0.70 -0.67 18.08
C ASP A 288 -1.55 0.53 17.60
N PRO A 289 -2.19 1.27 18.52
CA PRO A 289 -3.04 2.41 18.17
C PRO A 289 -2.31 3.56 17.47
N THR A 290 -0.97 3.55 17.45
CA THR A 290 -0.17 4.53 16.72
C THR A 290 0.02 4.18 15.25
N LYS A 291 -0.21 2.90 14.87
CA LYS A 291 -0.13 2.43 13.49
C LYS A 291 -1.45 2.66 12.77
N GLY A 292 -1.35 3.11 11.52
CA GLY A 292 -2.50 3.32 10.66
C GLY A 292 -2.17 3.17 9.18
N ILE A 293 -2.98 3.77 8.31
CA ILE A 293 -2.83 3.66 6.85
C ILE A 293 -1.49 4.18 6.32
N ARG A 294 -0.83 5.08 7.05
CA ARG A 294 0.51 5.58 6.69
C ARG A 294 1.62 4.55 6.91
N ASP A 295 1.36 3.57 7.77
CA ASP A 295 2.26 2.46 8.06
C ASP A 295 1.96 1.24 7.17
N LEU A 296 0.83 1.25 6.47
CA LEU A 296 0.49 0.24 5.47
C LEU A 296 1.12 0.60 4.13
N GLU A 297 2.21 -0.10 3.80
CA GLU A 297 2.88 0.03 2.51
C GLU A 297 2.12 -0.75 1.44
N PHE A 298 1.84 -0.10 0.31
CA PHE A 298 1.26 -0.78 -0.84
C PHE A 298 2.32 -0.95 -1.92
N PHE A 299 2.44 -2.14 -2.51
CA PHE A 299 3.48 -2.47 -3.49
C PHE A 299 3.24 -1.87 -4.87
N ASP A 300 2.04 -2.05 -5.43
CA ASP A 300 1.83 -1.91 -6.88
C ASP A 300 0.41 -1.51 -7.29
N SER A 301 0.22 -1.39 -8.60
CA SER A 301 -1.05 -1.27 -9.30
C SER A 301 -1.97 -2.47 -9.23
N GLU A 302 -1.42 -3.63 -8.88
CA GLU A 302 -2.18 -4.85 -8.62
C GLU A 302 -2.86 -4.78 -7.24
N GLY A 303 -2.55 -3.73 -6.45
CA GLY A 303 -3.17 -3.44 -5.18
C GLY A 303 -2.62 -4.29 -4.05
N LEU A 304 -1.41 -4.85 -4.20
CA LEU A 304 -0.77 -5.64 -3.15
C LEU A 304 -0.37 -4.75 -1.97
N VAL A 305 -0.41 -5.33 -0.79
CA VAL A 305 -0.01 -4.69 0.46
C VAL A 305 1.09 -5.46 1.13
N LYS A 306 1.99 -4.73 1.78
CA LYS A 306 3.00 -5.32 2.62
C LYS A 306 2.32 -5.87 3.84
N VAL A 307 2.70 -7.09 4.21
CA VAL A 307 2.34 -7.63 5.51
C VAL A 307 2.90 -6.68 6.57
N PRO A 308 2.10 -6.22 7.54
CA PRO A 308 2.58 -5.34 8.59
C PRO A 308 3.68 -6.02 9.40
N VAL A 309 4.91 -5.52 9.30
CA VAL A 309 6.06 -5.95 10.11
C VAL A 309 6.73 -4.74 10.73
N ASP A 310 7.35 -4.91 11.89
CA ASP A 310 8.11 -3.86 12.53
C ASP A 310 9.55 -3.84 12.01
N TYR A 311 9.86 -2.83 11.20
CA TYR A 311 11.18 -2.64 10.60
C TYR A 311 12.16 -1.88 11.51
N LYS A 312 11.70 -1.31 12.64
CA LYS A 312 12.57 -0.55 13.53
C LYS A 312 13.43 -1.46 14.40
N ASP A 313 12.94 -2.67 14.68
CA ASP A 313 13.59 -3.65 15.56
C ASP A 313 14.12 -4.82 14.74
N LEU A 314 15.13 -4.56 13.90
CA LEU A 314 15.89 -5.64 13.25
C LEU A 314 16.62 -6.43 14.34
N LEU A 315 16.16 -7.64 14.58
CA LEU A 315 16.85 -8.58 15.46
C LEU A 315 17.90 -9.28 14.62
N VAL A 316 19.15 -8.88 14.81
CA VAL A 316 20.31 -9.63 14.32
C VAL A 316 20.53 -10.77 15.29
N ILE A 317 20.33 -12.00 14.83
CA ILE A 317 20.48 -13.18 15.66
C ILE A 317 21.62 -14.02 15.10
N ASP A 318 22.59 -14.25 15.95
CA ASP A 318 23.73 -15.11 15.65
C ASP A 318 23.23 -16.57 15.65
N THR A 319 23.22 -17.19 14.47
CA THR A 319 22.80 -18.59 14.34
C THR A 319 24.03 -19.48 14.27
N PRO A 320 24.05 -20.66 14.91
CA PRO A 320 25.12 -21.64 14.72
C PRO A 320 25.05 -22.18 13.27
N GLY A 321 25.74 -21.53 12.32
CA GLY A 321 25.50 -21.78 10.90
C GLY A 321 25.88 -20.60 9.99
N PRO A 322 25.22 -20.41 8.83
CA PRO A 322 25.72 -19.64 7.68
C PRO A 322 25.74 -18.10 7.88
N GLY A 323 25.90 -17.63 9.11
CA GLY A 323 26.02 -16.21 9.48
C GLY A 323 24.82 -15.69 10.27
N GLU A 324 24.88 -14.39 10.56
CA GLU A 324 23.82 -13.64 11.21
C GLU A 324 22.54 -13.67 10.36
N VAL A 325 21.43 -14.07 10.97
CA VAL A 325 20.11 -13.96 10.33
C VAL A 325 19.45 -12.70 10.87
N THR A 326 19.05 -11.82 9.95
CA THR A 326 18.23 -10.66 10.32
C THR A 326 16.76 -11.06 10.26
N VAL A 327 16.09 -10.99 11.40
CA VAL A 327 14.64 -11.20 11.49
C VAL A 327 13.95 -9.88 11.85
N GLN A 328 12.72 -9.74 11.39
CA GLN A 328 11.83 -8.62 11.70
C GLN A 328 10.65 -9.15 12.51
N MET A 329 10.11 -8.33 13.41
CA MET A 329 8.88 -8.70 14.10
C MET A 329 7.73 -8.71 13.10
N GLY A 330 7.12 -9.88 12.92
CA GLY A 330 5.97 -10.08 12.06
C GLY A 330 4.68 -9.54 12.69
N PRO A 331 3.52 -9.78 12.06
CA PRO A 331 2.26 -9.32 12.62
C PRO A 331 1.88 -10.08 13.89
N GLY A 332 1.62 -9.33 14.96
CA GLY A 332 1.35 -9.87 16.29
C GLY A 332 2.56 -9.84 17.22
N LYS A 333 2.42 -10.47 18.38
CA LYS A 333 3.43 -10.61 19.44
C LYS A 333 4.29 -11.86 19.30
N ASN A 334 3.87 -12.84 18.50
CA ASN A 334 4.57 -14.13 18.35
C ASN A 334 4.81 -14.55 16.90
N ALA A 335 5.02 -13.59 16.01
CA ALA A 335 5.37 -13.83 14.61
C ALA A 335 6.69 -13.14 14.27
N LEU A 336 7.50 -13.77 13.43
CA LEU A 336 8.74 -13.24 12.88
C LEU A 336 8.71 -13.36 11.36
N HIS A 337 9.15 -12.32 10.68
CA HIS A 337 9.47 -12.36 9.27
C HIS A 337 10.99 -12.60 9.13
N TYR A 338 11.38 -13.75 8.56
CA TYR A 338 12.78 -14.01 8.22
C TYR A 338 13.01 -13.58 6.77
N THR A 339 14.17 -12.97 6.50
CA THR A 339 14.49 -12.38 5.18
C THR A 339 15.58 -13.19 4.46
N PRO A 340 15.29 -14.42 3.97
CA PRO A 340 16.33 -15.28 3.41
C PRO A 340 16.79 -14.80 2.02
N ASP A 341 15.90 -14.20 1.24
CA ASP A 341 16.09 -13.97 -0.20
C ASP A 341 16.23 -12.49 -0.60
N ASP A 342 15.79 -11.54 0.25
CA ASP A 342 15.90 -10.10 0.01
C ASP A 342 16.03 -9.28 1.32
N ALA A 343 17.17 -8.60 1.49
CA ALA A 343 17.44 -7.71 2.62
C ALA A 343 16.49 -6.50 2.71
N HIS A 344 15.70 -6.23 1.67
CA HIS A 344 14.76 -5.11 1.61
C HIS A 344 13.29 -5.52 1.77
N SER A 345 13.02 -6.80 2.06
CA SER A 345 11.66 -7.34 2.26
C SER A 345 10.73 -7.08 1.06
N GLY A 346 11.27 -7.11 -0.16
CA GLY A 346 10.50 -7.03 -1.40
C GLY A 346 9.60 -8.24 -1.64
N ASP A 347 9.77 -9.29 -0.84
CA ASP A 347 8.99 -10.53 -0.81
C ASP A 347 7.83 -10.52 0.20
N ALA A 348 7.72 -9.47 1.05
CA ALA A 348 6.71 -9.36 2.10
C ALA A 348 5.36 -8.78 1.64
N TYR A 349 5.19 -8.56 0.34
CA TYR A 349 3.93 -8.04 -0.23
C TYR A 349 2.99 -9.20 -0.58
N ASN A 350 1.69 -8.99 -0.53
CA ASN A 350 0.71 -10.00 -0.95
C ASN A 350 -0.65 -9.36 -1.27
N ASP A 351 -1.57 -10.16 -1.81
CA ASP A 351 -2.97 -9.76 -2.01
C ASP A 351 -3.58 -9.35 -0.66
N PRO A 352 -4.35 -8.24 -0.59
CA PRO A 352 -4.94 -7.78 0.66
C PRO A 352 -5.80 -8.82 1.37
N VAL A 353 -6.56 -9.65 0.65
CA VAL A 353 -7.37 -10.71 1.24
C VAL A 353 -6.47 -11.79 1.86
N ALA A 354 -5.36 -12.13 1.19
CA ALA A 354 -4.38 -13.08 1.70
C ALA A 354 -3.68 -12.55 2.97
N VAL A 355 -3.21 -11.29 2.95
CA VAL A 355 -2.61 -10.64 4.13
C VAL A 355 -3.61 -10.59 5.28
N CYS A 356 -4.83 -10.11 5.03
CA CYS A 356 -5.90 -10.05 6.01
C CYS A 356 -6.19 -11.42 6.66
N THR A 357 -6.28 -12.48 5.85
CA THR A 357 -6.48 -13.85 6.32
C THR A 357 -5.29 -14.33 7.16
N PHE A 358 -4.07 -14.07 6.72
CA PHE A 358 -2.86 -14.42 7.45
C PHE A 358 -2.80 -13.73 8.82
N LEU A 359 -3.18 -12.45 8.92
CA LEU A 359 -3.28 -11.74 10.21
C LEU A 359 -4.29 -12.40 11.18
N GLN A 360 -5.40 -12.93 10.65
CA GLN A 360 -6.37 -13.65 11.48
C GLN A 360 -5.81 -15.01 11.94
N VAL A 361 -5.03 -15.68 11.09
CA VAL A 361 -4.27 -16.89 11.47
C VAL A 361 -3.29 -16.57 12.58
N THR A 362 -2.45 -15.53 12.46
CA THR A 362 -1.47 -15.19 13.51
C THR A 362 -2.15 -14.83 14.82
N LYS A 363 -3.22 -14.03 14.77
CA LYS A 363 -4.05 -13.68 15.94
C LYS A 363 -4.66 -14.90 16.62
N LYS A 364 -5.13 -15.89 15.85
CA LYS A 364 -5.68 -17.14 16.41
C LYS A 364 -4.57 -18.05 16.95
N TRP A 365 -3.44 -18.11 16.26
CA TRP A 365 -2.28 -18.86 16.69
C TRP A 365 -1.76 -18.39 18.05
N GLU A 366 -1.70 -17.07 18.30
CA GLU A 366 -1.32 -16.52 19.61
C GLU A 366 -2.23 -16.97 20.76
N LYS A 367 -3.48 -17.34 20.48
CA LYS A 367 -4.38 -17.90 21.50
C LYS A 367 -4.12 -19.38 21.73
N ILE A 368 -3.71 -20.11 20.69
CA ILE A 368 -3.40 -21.55 20.74
C ILE A 368 -2.00 -21.79 21.32
N CYS A 369 -1.05 -20.92 20.99
CA CYS A 369 0.37 -20.98 21.32
C CYS A 369 0.83 -19.58 21.79
N PRO A 370 0.59 -19.24 23.08
CA PRO A 370 0.84 -17.89 23.60
C PRO A 370 2.28 -17.41 23.46
N PRO A 371 2.51 -16.09 23.29
CA PRO A 371 3.85 -15.52 23.28
C PRO A 371 4.68 -15.93 24.51
N GLY A 372 5.96 -16.24 24.30
CA GLY A 372 6.87 -16.72 25.35
C GLY A 372 6.74 -18.21 25.69
N THR A 373 5.88 -18.95 25.00
CA THR A 373 5.83 -20.42 25.09
C THR A 373 6.86 -21.04 24.14
N PRO A 374 7.75 -21.93 24.62
CA PRO A 374 8.79 -22.53 23.79
C PRO A 374 8.30 -23.15 22.48
N GLY A 375 8.88 -22.68 21.38
CA GLY A 375 8.62 -23.11 20.02
C GLY A 375 7.28 -22.66 19.45
N CYS A 376 6.66 -21.61 20.02
CA CYS A 376 5.40 -21.07 19.54
C CYS A 376 5.55 -19.91 18.55
N THR A 377 6.76 -19.37 18.35
CA THR A 377 6.98 -18.29 17.40
C THR A 377 6.74 -18.76 15.96
N LEU A 378 5.76 -18.13 15.29
CA LEU A 378 5.46 -18.37 13.90
C LEU A 378 6.48 -17.62 13.04
N GLN A 379 7.26 -18.34 12.24
CA GLN A 379 8.24 -17.73 11.35
C GLN A 379 7.76 -17.85 9.91
N TRP A 380 7.65 -16.73 9.20
CA TRP A 380 7.24 -16.71 7.80
C TRP A 380 8.25 -15.91 6.96
N GLY A 381 8.35 -16.25 5.68
CA GLY A 381 9.31 -15.65 4.74
C GLY A 381 8.61 -15.24 3.47
N ASN A 382 9.03 -15.81 2.34
CA ASN A 382 8.53 -15.49 1.01
C ASN A 382 6.99 -15.39 0.95
N ALA A 383 6.46 -14.26 0.50
CA ALA A 383 5.04 -14.06 0.25
C ALA A 383 4.75 -13.80 -1.24
N TYR A 384 5.37 -12.77 -1.82
CA TYR A 384 5.21 -12.45 -3.25
C TYR A 384 6.53 -12.42 -4.00
N HIS A 385 6.59 -13.18 -5.10
CA HIS A 385 7.65 -13.11 -6.09
C HIS A 385 7.04 -12.77 -7.46
N PRO A 386 7.58 -11.81 -8.23
CA PRO A 386 7.15 -11.63 -9.61
C PRO A 386 7.48 -12.90 -10.41
N PRO A 387 6.66 -13.29 -11.41
CA PRO A 387 6.88 -14.52 -12.20
C PRO A 387 8.28 -14.64 -12.82
N ASN A 388 8.94 -13.50 -13.07
CA ASN A 388 10.29 -13.44 -13.64
C ASN A 388 11.44 -13.71 -12.63
N TRP A 389 11.15 -13.98 -11.34
CA TRP A 389 12.15 -14.42 -10.36
C TRP A 389 12.64 -15.85 -10.59
N GLY A 390 11.85 -16.70 -11.25
CA GLY A 390 12.23 -18.08 -11.60
C GLY A 390 12.40 -19.04 -10.40
N ILE A 391 12.28 -18.56 -9.17
CA ILE A 391 12.35 -19.33 -7.92
C ILE A 391 11.02 -19.16 -7.18
N HIS A 392 10.42 -20.28 -6.76
CA HIS A 392 9.11 -20.38 -6.11
C HIS A 392 7.95 -19.79 -6.96
N GLY A 393 7.70 -20.38 -8.13
CA GLY A 393 6.76 -19.85 -9.14
C GLY A 393 5.32 -19.63 -8.67
N THR A 394 4.87 -20.35 -7.63
CA THR A 394 3.53 -20.19 -7.04
C THR A 394 3.34 -18.87 -6.29
N HIS A 395 4.41 -18.23 -5.80
CA HIS A 395 4.31 -16.89 -5.19
C HIS A 395 3.95 -15.79 -6.19
N GLY A 396 4.04 -16.05 -7.49
CA GLY A 396 3.50 -15.19 -8.54
C GLY A 396 1.97 -15.06 -8.50
N SER A 397 1.28 -15.96 -7.80
CA SER A 397 -0.17 -15.88 -7.56
C SER A 397 -0.58 -14.74 -6.62
N LYS A 398 0.38 -14.14 -5.90
CA LYS A 398 0.15 -13.05 -4.93
C LYS A 398 -0.77 -13.45 -3.77
N SER A 399 -0.85 -14.73 -3.43
CA SER A 399 -1.67 -15.17 -2.29
C SER A 399 -0.97 -16.14 -1.36
N CYS A 400 0.31 -16.46 -1.62
CA CYS A 400 1.03 -17.52 -0.94
C CYS A 400 1.97 -17.00 0.15
N PHE A 401 2.30 -17.86 1.10
CA PHE A 401 3.23 -17.63 2.20
C PHE A 401 4.02 -18.91 2.45
N ASP A 402 5.33 -18.76 2.67
CA ASP A 402 6.17 -19.82 3.19
C ASP A 402 6.35 -19.65 4.70
N ILE A 403 5.88 -20.63 5.48
CA ILE A 403 5.92 -20.61 6.94
C ILE A 403 6.82 -21.74 7.44
N ARG A 404 7.82 -21.46 8.28
CA ARG A 404 8.66 -22.51 8.87
C ARG A 404 7.81 -23.46 9.72
N PRO A 405 8.15 -24.76 9.77
CA PRO A 405 7.52 -25.70 10.69
C PRO A 405 7.78 -25.30 12.15
N MET A 406 6.88 -25.70 13.04
CA MET A 406 6.99 -25.34 14.45
C MET A 406 8.11 -26.11 15.13
N ARG A 407 8.64 -25.49 16.17
CA ARG A 407 9.86 -25.92 16.86
C ARG A 407 9.55 -26.34 18.29
N ARG A 408 10.50 -27.02 18.94
CA ARG A 408 10.38 -27.37 20.36
C ARG A 408 10.87 -26.22 21.26
N GLN A 409 11.84 -25.44 20.79
CA GLN A 409 12.47 -24.33 21.51
C GLN A 409 12.31 -23.00 20.78
N ASP A 410 12.40 -21.91 21.53
CA ASP A 410 12.35 -20.53 21.03
C ASP A 410 13.75 -20.10 20.53
N ASP A 411 14.10 -20.53 19.33
CA ASP A 411 15.23 -19.97 18.60
C ASP A 411 14.78 -19.60 17.16
N VAL A 412 15.66 -19.04 16.34
CA VAL A 412 15.31 -18.53 14.99
C VAL A 412 15.88 -19.31 13.81
N GLY A 413 16.61 -20.40 14.08
CA GLY A 413 17.07 -21.31 13.02
C GLY A 413 15.92 -21.96 12.24
N GLY A 414 16.16 -22.28 10.96
CA GLY A 414 15.27 -23.17 10.21
C GLY A 414 15.16 -24.55 10.86
N VAL A 415 14.12 -25.31 10.52
CA VAL A 415 13.94 -26.70 10.98
C VAL A 415 13.41 -27.58 9.85
N TYR A 416 13.98 -28.77 9.69
CA TYR A 416 13.59 -29.78 8.71
C TYR A 416 12.79 -30.92 9.35
N CYS A 417 11.61 -31.20 8.77
CA CYS A 417 10.60 -32.14 9.25
C CYS A 417 11.06 -33.62 9.41
N ARG A 418 12.21 -34.00 8.85
CA ARG A 418 12.73 -35.38 8.81
C ARG A 418 13.99 -35.63 9.63
N ARG A 419 14.77 -34.60 9.94
CA ARG A 419 16.14 -34.76 10.45
C ARG A 419 16.42 -33.98 11.71
N ASP A 420 15.65 -32.92 11.99
CA ASP A 420 15.93 -32.07 13.13
C ASP A 420 15.17 -32.50 14.37
N SER A 421 15.91 -32.70 15.45
CA SER A 421 15.36 -33.01 16.77
C SER A 421 14.52 -31.86 17.35
N ASN A 422 14.80 -30.63 16.92
CA ASN A 422 14.05 -29.43 17.35
C ASN A 422 12.70 -29.28 16.62
N TYR A 423 12.37 -30.14 15.64
CA TYR A 423 11.06 -30.14 14.98
C TYR A 423 9.95 -30.61 15.95
N ASP A 424 8.88 -29.82 16.04
CA ASP A 424 7.69 -30.13 16.81
C ASP A 424 6.51 -30.46 15.87
N ARG A 425 6.34 -31.75 15.58
CA ARG A 425 5.26 -32.24 14.72
C ARG A 425 3.88 -31.89 15.26
N GLU A 426 3.68 -31.93 16.58
CA GLU A 426 2.35 -31.71 17.17
C GLU A 426 1.94 -30.25 16.99
N LYS A 427 2.83 -29.31 17.31
CA LYS A 427 2.56 -27.88 17.07
C LYS A 427 2.39 -27.59 15.58
N THR A 428 3.20 -28.21 14.72
CA THR A 428 3.10 -28.06 13.27
C THR A 428 1.76 -28.58 12.75
N ALA A 429 1.26 -29.71 13.27
CA ALA A 429 -0.05 -30.23 12.91
C ALA A 429 -1.18 -29.29 13.33
N LYS A 430 -1.08 -28.68 14.53
CA LYS A 430 -2.04 -27.66 14.99
C LYS A 430 -2.03 -26.42 14.08
N LEU A 431 -0.85 -25.96 13.68
CA LEU A 431 -0.73 -24.83 12.74
C LEU A 431 -1.32 -25.18 11.36
N ILE A 432 -1.02 -26.36 10.80
CA ILE A 432 -1.59 -26.81 9.52
C ILE A 432 -3.12 -26.93 9.60
N ALA A 433 -3.66 -27.44 10.70
CA ALA A 433 -5.11 -27.49 10.91
C ALA A 433 -5.73 -26.08 10.92
N LEU A 434 -5.06 -25.12 11.58
CA LEU A 434 -5.48 -23.72 11.59
C LEU A 434 -5.43 -23.07 10.20
N LEU A 435 -4.37 -23.33 9.43
CA LEU A 435 -4.22 -22.84 8.05
C LEU A 435 -5.33 -23.39 7.15
N ASN A 436 -5.64 -24.69 7.25
CA ASN A 436 -6.76 -25.30 6.52
C ASN A 436 -8.12 -24.73 6.95
N GLN A 437 -8.33 -24.49 8.25
CA GLN A 437 -9.54 -23.84 8.76
C GLN A 437 -9.73 -22.44 8.16
N ALA A 438 -8.63 -21.72 7.94
CA ALA A 438 -8.62 -20.41 7.28
C ALA A 438 -8.86 -20.47 5.77
N GLY A 439 -9.01 -21.66 5.18
CA GLY A 439 -9.15 -21.86 3.74
C GLY A 439 -7.82 -21.94 3.00
N GLY A 440 -6.71 -22.17 3.70
CA GLY A 440 -5.39 -22.33 3.10
C GLY A 440 -5.33 -23.50 2.13
N VAL A 441 -4.76 -23.26 0.94
CA VAL A 441 -4.62 -24.24 -0.16
C VAL A 441 -3.21 -24.20 -0.74
N GLY A 442 -2.85 -25.20 -1.54
CA GLY A 442 -1.69 -25.13 -2.44
C GLY A 442 -2.15 -24.87 -3.87
N ILE A 443 -1.44 -24.03 -4.61
CA ILE A 443 -1.72 -23.73 -6.03
C ILE A 443 -0.78 -24.55 -6.91
N LEU A 444 -1.33 -25.30 -7.87
CA LEU A 444 -0.54 -26.05 -8.85
C LEU A 444 -0.18 -25.19 -10.07
N ASN A 445 0.75 -25.66 -10.90
CA ASN A 445 1.21 -24.93 -12.09
C ASN A 445 0.11 -24.66 -13.13
N ASP A 446 -0.98 -25.41 -13.11
CA ASP A 446 -2.17 -25.20 -13.96
C ASP A 446 -3.19 -24.22 -13.35
N GLY A 447 -2.87 -23.62 -12.20
CA GLY A 447 -3.73 -22.71 -11.45
C GLY A 447 -4.77 -23.40 -10.57
N SER A 448 -4.86 -24.73 -10.59
CA SER A 448 -5.83 -25.45 -9.76
C SER A 448 -5.43 -25.52 -8.29
N TYR A 449 -6.44 -25.61 -7.42
CA TYR A 449 -6.26 -25.70 -5.98
C TYR A 449 -6.07 -27.13 -5.50
N SER A 450 -5.29 -27.26 -4.44
CA SER A 450 -5.03 -28.51 -3.73
C SER A 450 -4.82 -28.25 -2.24
N GLY A 451 -4.49 -29.29 -1.45
CA GLY A 451 -4.03 -29.08 -0.08
C GLY A 451 -2.71 -28.30 -0.05
N LEU A 452 -2.50 -27.51 1.00
CA LEU A 452 -1.22 -26.82 1.26
C LEU A 452 -0.04 -27.79 1.22
N PHE A 453 1.15 -27.33 0.82
CA PHE A 453 2.30 -28.20 0.63
C PHE A 453 3.15 -28.30 1.88
N PHE A 454 3.37 -29.53 2.36
CA PHE A 454 4.30 -29.86 3.45
C PHE A 454 4.67 -31.34 3.40
N ASP A 455 5.92 -31.71 3.66
CA ASP A 455 6.43 -33.07 3.36
C ASP A 455 6.46 -34.07 4.54
N ASP A 456 5.92 -33.72 5.72
CA ASP A 456 5.71 -34.67 6.82
C ASP A 456 4.45 -35.53 6.64
N SER A 457 4.64 -36.80 6.28
CA SER A 457 3.54 -37.73 6.01
C SER A 457 2.68 -38.18 7.14
N LYS A 458 2.98 -37.72 8.35
CA LYS A 458 2.20 -38.02 9.55
C LYS A 458 1.23 -36.91 9.91
N ILE A 459 1.22 -35.79 9.18
CA ILE A 459 0.27 -34.70 9.38
C ILE A 459 -0.84 -34.79 8.32
N GLU A 460 -2.10 -34.69 8.78
CA GLU A 460 -3.30 -34.68 7.94
C GLU A 460 -3.58 -33.29 7.34
N GLY A 461 -4.42 -33.23 6.30
CA GLY A 461 -4.83 -31.95 5.68
C GLY A 461 -3.74 -31.25 4.86
N ARG A 462 -2.62 -31.92 4.59
CA ARG A 462 -1.50 -31.41 3.79
C ARG A 462 -1.24 -32.29 2.59
N ARG A 463 -0.64 -31.72 1.55
CA ARG A 463 -0.20 -32.44 0.34
C ARG A 463 1.32 -32.56 0.35
N THR A 464 1.82 -33.76 0.04
CA THR A 464 3.26 -33.98 -0.21
C THR A 464 3.56 -33.62 -1.65
N VAL A 465 4.67 -32.95 -1.90
CA VAL A 465 5.20 -32.76 -3.24
C VAL A 465 6.44 -33.64 -3.36
N SER A 466 6.63 -34.33 -4.49
CA SER A 466 7.83 -35.14 -4.69
C SER A 466 9.07 -34.25 -4.61
N ASN A 467 10.10 -34.70 -3.87
CA ASN A 467 11.46 -34.12 -3.73
C ASN A 467 11.87 -33.47 -2.39
N ALA A 468 11.08 -33.61 -1.31
CA ALA A 468 11.48 -33.14 0.03
C ALA A 468 11.74 -31.62 0.14
N ASP A 469 11.27 -30.86 -0.85
CA ASP A 469 11.48 -29.42 -1.01
C ASP A 469 10.66 -28.61 0.01
N HIS A 470 9.60 -29.20 0.58
CA HIS A 470 8.70 -28.55 1.55
C HIS A 470 8.80 -29.20 2.93
N CYS A 471 10.01 -29.56 3.32
CA CYS A 471 10.26 -30.16 4.64
C CYS A 471 10.79 -29.12 5.64
N ASP A 472 11.30 -27.98 5.15
CA ASP A 472 11.76 -26.85 5.95
C ASP A 472 10.82 -25.65 5.96
N HIS A 473 9.72 -25.73 5.22
CA HIS A 473 8.65 -24.75 5.20
C HIS A 473 7.33 -25.40 4.77
N ILE A 474 6.23 -24.77 5.18
CA ILE A 474 4.86 -25.02 4.77
C ILE A 474 4.53 -23.96 3.71
N HIS A 475 4.17 -24.40 2.51
CA HIS A 475 3.71 -23.49 1.47
C HIS A 475 2.18 -23.46 1.45
N VAL A 476 1.61 -22.29 1.75
CA VAL A 476 0.16 -22.10 1.87
C VAL A 476 -0.27 -20.84 1.13
N CYS A 477 -1.38 -20.92 0.42
CA CYS A 477 -1.98 -19.82 -0.31
C CYS A 477 -3.39 -19.53 0.20
N PHE A 478 -3.78 -18.26 0.13
CA PHE A 478 -5.09 -17.74 0.52
C PHE A 478 -5.74 -16.99 -0.65
N PRO A 479 -6.18 -17.69 -1.71
CA PRO A 479 -6.77 -17.05 -2.87
C PRO A 479 -8.12 -16.39 -2.53
N ALA A 480 -8.36 -15.20 -3.06
CA ALA A 480 -9.55 -14.42 -2.74
C ALA A 480 -10.87 -15.05 -3.26
N ASP A 481 -10.81 -15.96 -4.23
CA ASP A 481 -11.97 -16.69 -4.76
C ASP A 481 -12.34 -17.93 -3.92
N VAL A 482 -11.53 -18.30 -2.91
CA VAL A 482 -11.88 -19.34 -1.94
C VAL A 482 -12.80 -18.74 -0.85
N PRO A 483 -14.07 -19.18 -0.71
CA PRO A 483 -15.01 -18.53 0.21
C PRO A 483 -14.57 -18.57 1.69
N ALA A 484 -13.88 -19.63 2.11
CA ALA A 484 -13.36 -19.76 3.47
C ALA A 484 -12.28 -18.70 3.79
N VAL A 485 -11.48 -18.32 2.80
CA VAL A 485 -10.47 -17.26 2.92
C VAL A 485 -11.15 -15.91 3.13
N GLN A 486 -12.11 -15.55 2.27
CA GLN A 486 -12.86 -14.29 2.47
C GLN A 486 -13.60 -14.26 3.81
N ASN A 487 -14.23 -15.37 4.20
CA ASN A 487 -14.94 -15.45 5.47
C ASN A 487 -13.97 -15.26 6.65
N THR A 488 -12.78 -15.86 6.57
CA THR A 488 -11.73 -15.69 7.57
C THR A 488 -11.25 -14.24 7.64
N CYS A 489 -10.92 -13.62 6.50
CA CYS A 489 -10.53 -12.20 6.48
C CYS A 489 -11.60 -11.28 7.09
N ASN A 490 -12.87 -11.51 6.75
CA ASN A 490 -13.98 -10.62 7.15
C ASN A 490 -14.46 -10.86 8.58
N LYS A 491 -14.41 -12.10 9.09
CA LYS A 491 -15.02 -12.49 10.37
C LYS A 491 -14.06 -13.07 11.40
N GLY A 492 -12.82 -13.37 11.00
CA GLY A 492 -11.82 -14.06 11.84
C GLY A 492 -12.05 -15.57 11.97
N LEU A 493 -11.26 -16.19 12.87
CA LEU A 493 -11.20 -17.64 13.16
C LEU A 493 -11.64 -18.03 14.58
#